data_AF-A0A949TV99-F1
#
_entry.id   AF-A0A949TV99-F1
#
_cell.length_a   1.000
_cell.length_b   1.000
_cell.length_c   1.000
_cell.angle_alpha   90.00
_cell.angle_beta   90.00
_cell.angle_gamma   90.00
#
_symmetry.space_group_name_H-M   'P 1'
#
loop_
_entity.id
_entity.type
_entity.pdbx_description
1 polymer ?
#
loop_
_entity_poly.entity_id
_entity_poly.type
_entity_poly.pdbx_seq_one_letter_code
_entity_poly.pdbx_strand_id
1 'polypeptide(L)'
;MELDAAAWEALILSLRIAGVAVLWSLPLAFVLALPLASHRISGFWRILLDGLVHLPLILPPVVIGYLLLISLGGQSPLGQWLEDSFGLRFIFSLT
;
A
#
# COMPACT_ATOMS: atom_id res chain seq x y z
N MET A 1 5.96 -24.79 24.62
CA MET A 1 6.26 -23.74 23.63
C MET A 1 6.11 -22.41 24.34
N GLU A 2 7.13 -22.00 25.08
CA GLU A 2 7.18 -20.64 25.62
C GLU A 2 7.46 -19.71 24.45
N LEU A 3 6.57 -18.75 24.20
CA LEU A 3 6.84 -17.70 23.23
C LEU A 3 7.93 -16.81 23.83
N ASP A 4 9.09 -16.79 23.20
CA ASP A 4 10.19 -15.88 23.53
C ASP A 4 9.69 -14.42 23.51
N ALA A 5 10.27 -13.56 24.34
CA ALA A 5 9.83 -12.16 24.45
C ALA A 5 9.83 -11.45 23.08
N ALA A 6 10.79 -11.78 22.22
CA ALA A 6 10.87 -11.29 20.85
C ALA A 6 9.68 -11.73 19.97
N ALA A 7 9.15 -12.94 20.16
CA ALA A 7 7.99 -13.43 19.41
C ALA A 7 6.72 -12.64 19.79
N TRP A 8 6.57 -12.28 21.07
CA TRP A 8 5.47 -11.46 21.54
C TRP A 8 5.54 -10.02 20.99
N GLU A 9 6.73 -9.43 20.97
CA GLU A 9 6.96 -8.12 20.36
C GLU A 9 6.67 -8.11 18.86
N ALA A 10 7.16 -9.11 18.13
CA ALA A 10 6.91 -9.24 16.70
C ALA A 10 5.41 -9.40 16.39
N LEU A 11 4.67 -10.13 17.23
CA LEU A 11 3.23 -10.30 17.11
C LEU A 11 2.49 -8.96 17.30
N ILE A 12 2.80 -8.22 18.36
CA ILE A 12 2.19 -6.91 18.64
C ILE A 12 2.50 -5.92 17.52
N LEU A 13 3.75 -5.88 17.05
CA LEU A 13 4.16 -5.00 15.96
C LEU A 13 3.40 -5.35 14.67
N SER A 14 3.31 -6.63 14.34
CA SER A 14 2.56 -7.11 13.16
C SER A 14 1.08 -6.72 13.26
N LEU A 15 0.47 -6.89 14.44
CA LEU A 15 -0.93 -6.52 14.67
C LEU A 15 -1.16 -5.01 14.54
N ARG A 16 -0.22 -4.20 15.05
CA ARG A 16 -0.27 -2.74 14.93
C ARG A 16 -0.17 -2.31 13.46
N ILE A 17 0.78 -2.87 12.72
CA ILE A 17 0.96 -2.57 11.28
C ILE A 17 -0.30 -2.98 10.51
N ALA A 18 -0.81 -4.19 10.73
CA ALA A 18 -2.03 -4.66 10.08
C ALA A 18 -3.23 -3.77 10.43
N GLY A 19 -3.39 -3.37 11.69
CA GLY A 19 -4.47 -2.49 12.13
C GLY A 19 -4.42 -1.12 11.43
N VAL A 20 -3.25 -0.50 11.36
CA VAL A 20 -3.06 0.77 10.64
C VAL A 20 -3.31 0.58 9.13
N ALA A 21 -2.80 -0.49 8.53
CA ALA A 21 -2.98 -0.78 7.11
C ALA A 21 -4.46 -0.97 6.76
N VAL A 22 -5.22 -1.72 7.56
CA VAL A 22 -6.67 -1.89 7.38
C VAL A 22 -7.37 -0.54 7.55
N LEU A 23 -7.09 0.21 8.61
CA LEU A 23 -7.75 1.48 8.88
C LEU A 23 -7.61 2.48 7.72
N TRP A 24 -6.42 2.56 7.12
CA TRP A 24 -6.16 3.45 5.97
C TRP A 24 -6.69 2.89 4.65
N SER A 25 -6.65 1.57 4.45
CA SER A 25 -7.12 0.95 3.19
C SER A 25 -8.64 0.86 3.11
N LEU A 26 -9.34 0.71 4.23
CA LEU A 26 -10.80 0.51 4.29
C LEU A 26 -11.62 1.65 3.65
N PRO A 27 -11.40 2.94 3.96
CA PRO A 27 -12.13 4.02 3.28
C PRO A 27 -11.82 4.06 1.78
N LEU A 28 -10.55 3.84 1.40
CA LEU A 28 -10.14 3.81 0.00
C LEU A 28 -10.82 2.66 -0.75
N ALA A 29 -10.85 1.47 -0.15
CA ALA A 29 -11.51 0.29 -0.69
C ALA A 29 -13.01 0.53 -0.85
N PHE A 30 -13.67 1.18 0.11
CA PHE A 30 -15.09 1.48 0.03
C PHE A 30 -15.40 2.48 -1.09
N VAL A 31 -14.59 3.53 -1.23
CA VAL A 31 -14.71 4.53 -2.31
C VAL A 31 -14.52 3.89 -3.69
N LEU A 32 -13.62 2.91 -3.83
CA LEU A 32 -13.42 2.19 -5.09
C LEU A 32 -14.50 1.13 -5.35
N ALA A 33 -14.95 0.44 -4.30
CA ALA A 33 -15.91 -0.67 -4.40
C ALA A 33 -17.35 -0.19 -4.64
N LEU A 34 -17.80 0.91 -4.01
CA LEU A 34 -19.17 1.41 -4.17
C LEU A 34 -19.53 1.71 -5.64
N PRO A 35 -18.69 2.43 -6.41
CA PRO A 35 -18.95 2.69 -7.81
C PRO A 35 -18.88 1.44 -8.69
N LEU A 36 -18.01 0.48 -8.37
CA LEU A 36 -17.91 -0.81 -9.07
C LEU A 36 -19.13 -1.70 -8.81
N ALA A 37 -19.65 -1.69 -7.58
CA ALA A 37 -20.83 -2.45 -7.17
C ALA A 37 -22.13 -1.87 -7.75
N SER A 38 -22.21 -0.53 -7.85
CA SER A 38 -23.30 0.12 -8.56
C SER A 38 -23.07 -0.01 -10.07
N HIS A 39 -24.05 -0.46 -10.86
CA HIS A 39 -23.93 -0.51 -12.33
C HIS A 39 -23.83 0.88 -13.01
N ARG A 40 -23.43 1.93 -12.28
CA ARG A 40 -23.27 3.29 -12.77
C ARG A 40 -21.96 3.51 -13.52
N ILE A 41 -20.92 2.71 -13.25
CA ILE A 41 -19.69 2.74 -14.05
C ILE A 41 -19.87 1.80 -15.24
N SER A 42 -20.03 2.37 -16.43
CA SER A 42 -20.11 1.63 -17.69
C SER A 42 -18.85 1.82 -18.54
N GLY A 43 -18.50 0.80 -19.34
CA GLY A 43 -17.43 0.87 -20.34
C GLY A 43 -16.00 0.76 -19.79
N PHE A 44 -15.08 1.50 -20.40
CA PHE A 44 -13.62 1.41 -20.17
C PHE A 44 -13.21 1.68 -18.72
N TRP A 45 -13.87 2.62 -18.03
CA TRP A 45 -13.54 2.97 -16.64
C TRP A 45 -13.76 1.82 -15.66
N ARG A 46 -14.76 0.98 -15.91
CA ARG A 46 -14.99 -0.22 -15.10
C ARG A 46 -13.85 -1.23 -15.29
N ILE A 47 -13.45 -1.46 -16.54
CA ILE A 47 -12.36 -2.38 -16.87
C ILE A 47 -11.03 -1.89 -16.25
N LEU A 48 -10.77 -0.58 -16.31
CA LEU A 48 -9.55 -0.01 -15.74
C LEU A 48 -9.53 -0.14 -14.22
N LEU A 49 -10.63 0.15 -13.53
CA LEU A 49 -10.74 0.01 -12.07
C LEU A 49 -10.67 -1.45 -11.63
N ASP A 50 -11.40 -2.35 -12.31
CA ASP A 50 -11.33 -3.80 -12.04
C ASP A 50 -9.89 -4.31 -12.22
N GLY A 51 -9.22 -3.91 -13.32
CA GLY A 51 -7.84 -4.26 -13.58
C GLY A 51 -6.88 -3.73 -12.52
N LEU A 52 -7.03 -2.47 -12.09
CA LEU A 52 -6.18 -1.84 -11.08
C LEU A 52 -6.34 -2.51 -9.70
N VAL A 53 -7.56 -2.88 -9.32
CA VAL A 53 -7.82 -3.57 -8.05
C VAL A 53 -7.29 -5.01 -8.06
N HIS A 54 -7.35 -5.71 -9.19
CA HIS A 54 -6.85 -7.09 -9.31
C HIS A 54 -5.35 -7.18 -9.58
N LEU A 55 -4.74 -6.13 -10.13
CA LEU A 55 -3.31 -6.07 -10.47
C LEU A 55 -2.39 -6.51 -9.31
N PRO A 56 -2.55 -5.99 -8.09
CA PRO A 56 -1.69 -6.39 -6.96
C PRO A 56 -1.81 -7.87 -6.58
N LEU A 57 -2.96 -8.50 -6.85
CA LEU A 57 -3.22 -9.91 -6.54
C LEU A 57 -2.59 -10.86 -7.56
N ILE A 58 -2.49 -10.43 -8.83
CA ILE A 58 -1.86 -11.23 -9.90
C ILE A 58 -0.35 -11.02 -10.00
N LEU A 59 0.16 -9.88 -9.53
CA LEU A 59 1.58 -9.58 -9.55
C LEU A 59 2.32 -10.32 -8.43
N PRO A 60 3.54 -10.82 -8.69
CA PRO A 60 4.39 -11.33 -7.61
C PRO A 60 4.66 -10.23 -6.57
N PRO A 61 4.73 -10.56 -5.27
CA PRO A 61 4.94 -9.57 -4.22
C PRO A 61 6.27 -8.80 -4.36
N VAL A 62 7.29 -9.44 -4.94
CA VAL A 62 8.57 -8.79 -5.27
C VAL A 62 8.40 -7.64 -6.26
N VAL A 63 7.52 -7.79 -7.24
CA VAL A 63 7.27 -6.74 -8.24
C VAL A 63 6.63 -5.53 -7.58
N ILE A 64 5.70 -5.75 -6.65
CA ILE A 64 5.09 -4.66 -5.86
C ILE A 64 6.16 -3.92 -5.07
N GLY A 65 7.05 -4.65 -4.38
CA GLY A 65 8.17 -4.05 -3.67
C GLY A 65 9.08 -3.22 -4.58
N TYR A 66 9.43 -3.73 -5.76
CA TYR A 66 10.25 -3.01 -6.73
C TYR A 66 9.58 -1.74 -7.27
N LEU A 67 8.27 -1.78 -7.56
CA LEU A 67 7.51 -0.60 -7.98
C LEU A 67 7.49 0.47 -6.88
N LEU A 68 7.34 0.07 -5.61
CA LEU A 68 7.46 0.99 -4.48
C LEU A 68 8.87 1.59 -4.38
N LEU A 69 9.93 0.79 -4.60
CA LEU A 69 11.31 1.28 -4.62
C LEU A 69 11.54 2.35 -5.69
N ILE A 70 11.06 2.13 -6.92
CA ILE A 70 11.25 3.10 -8.02
C ILE A 70 10.38 4.34 -7.81
N SER A 71 9.17 4.18 -7.27
CA SER A 71 8.22 5.29 -7.11
C SER A 71 8.44 6.14 -5.86
N LEU A 72 8.98 5.58 -4.79
CA LEU A 72 9.23 6.29 -3.52
C LEU A 72 10.72 6.45 -3.20
N GLY A 73 11.61 6.00 -4.09
CA GLY A 73 13.06 6.19 -3.94
C GLY A 73 13.43 7.67 -4.03
N GLY A 74 14.50 8.10 -3.33
CA GLY A 74 14.88 9.52 -3.26
C GLY A 74 15.25 10.19 -4.60
N GLN A 75 15.49 9.41 -5.66
CA GLN A 75 15.73 9.93 -7.02
C GLN A 75 14.45 10.01 -7.87
N SER A 76 13.31 9.58 -7.34
CA SER A 76 12.02 9.64 -8.02
C SER A 76 11.34 10.99 -7.79
N PRO A 77 10.54 11.50 -8.74
CA PRO A 77 9.81 12.76 -8.57
C PRO A 77 8.87 12.75 -7.35
N LEU A 78 8.22 11.60 -7.10
CA LEU A 78 7.35 11.40 -5.94
C LEU A 78 8.14 11.38 -4.63
N GLY A 79 9.29 10.69 -4.59
CA GLY A 79 10.18 10.67 -3.43
C GLY A 79 10.75 12.04 -3.09
N GLN A 80 11.18 12.82 -4.10
CA GLN A 80 11.68 14.19 -3.92
C GLN A 80 10.57 15.11 -3.41
N TRP A 81 9.38 15.05 -4.00
CA TRP A 81 8.23 15.85 -3.56
C TRP A 81 7.86 15.57 -2.09
N LEU A 82 7.96 14.32 -1.67
CA LEU A 82 7.67 13.88 -0.30
C LEU A 82 8.74 14.35 0.70
N GLU A 83 10.00 14.36 0.28
CA GLU A 83 11.14 14.90 1.02
C GLU A 83 11.00 16.43 1.16
N ASP A 84 10.68 17.15 0.08
CA ASP A 84 10.54 18.60 0.09
C ASP A 84 9.30 19.09 0.87
N SER A 85 8.18 18.37 0.75
CA SER A 85 6.90 18.81 1.34
C SER A 85 6.74 18.37 2.80
N PHE A 86 7.24 17.19 3.17
CA PHE A 86 7.01 16.59 4.48
C PHE A 86 8.31 16.26 5.23
N GLY A 87 9.48 16.40 4.61
CA GLY A 87 10.75 15.96 5.19
C GLY A 87 10.85 14.44 5.33
N LEU A 88 10.00 13.67 4.65
CA LEU A 88 9.89 12.22 4.82
C LEU A 88 10.61 11.47 3.71
N ARG A 89 11.62 10.67 4.09
CA ARG A 89 12.30 9.74 3.20
C ARG A 89 11.91 8.29 3.55
N PHE A 90 11.07 7.69 2.73
CA PHE A 90 10.53 6.34 2.97
C PHE A 90 11.51 5.22 2.68
N ILE A 91 12.46 5.43 1.75
CA ILE A 91 13.34 4.38 1.25
C ILE A 91 14.79 4.84 1.40
N PHE A 92 15.59 4.02 2.10
CA PHE A 92 16.98 4.30 2.46
C PHE A 92 17.15 5.62 3.23
N SER A 93 16.45 5.77 4.37
CA SER A 93 16.90 6.70 5.40
C SER A 93 18.14 6.07 6.08
N LEU A 94 19.30 6.20 5.44
CA LEU A 94 20.59 6.05 6.13
C LEU A 94 20.74 7.26 7.07
N THR A 95 20.00 7.24 8.18
CA THR A 95 20.38 7.97 9.39
C THR A 95 21.43 7.16 10.13
#